data_AF-F0YDD6-F1
#
_entry.id   AF-F0YDD6-F1
#
_cell.length_a   1.000
_cell.length_b   1.000
_cell.length_c   1.000
_cell.angle_alpha   90.00
_cell.angle_beta   90.00
_cell.angle_gamma   90.00
#
_symmetry.space_group_name_H-M   'P 1'
#
loop_
_entity.id
_entity.type
_entity.pdbx_description
1 polymer ?
#
loop_
_entity_poly.entity_id
_entity_poly.type
_entity_poly.pdbx_seq_one_letter_code
_entity_poly.pdbx_strand_id
1 'polypeptide(L)'
;MPGIEGYRHFVLGTELDAVPEGHKVAVFANGCFWGSEKGIWRFPGDGITSTAVGYCAGFTPNPTYEEACSGRTGHTEGVRVVYDPAKVSFVDILRWFWEAHDPCSGMGQGNDRGTQYRSGFYYFDDDQKALIEASMKAYEAQLGRPITTEVAAASDYDQYGGLWFYGEQYHQQYLAKPGSRPYCSAQPQGVDLAPFESWCPPGLESYAPKLPEAFWDAHKPRKGCSVVNAPNEPVVM
;
A
#
# COMPACT_ATOMS: atom_id res chain seq x y z
N MET A 1 13.64 -1.87 13.43
CA MET A 1 14.94 -1.20 13.26
C MET A 1 15.08 -0.06 14.25
N PRO A 2 16.21 0.05 14.97
CA PRO A 2 16.55 1.32 15.62
C PRO A 2 16.65 2.42 14.55
N GLY A 3 16.04 3.57 14.79
CA GLY A 3 16.27 4.78 13.98
C GLY A 3 15.08 5.40 13.24
N ILE A 4 13.84 4.94 13.44
CA ILE A 4 12.64 5.66 12.96
C ILE A 4 11.83 6.33 14.07
N GLU A 5 12.11 6.00 15.33
CA GLU A 5 11.45 6.62 16.49
C GLU A 5 11.70 8.13 16.52
N GLY A 6 10.62 8.90 16.63
CA GLY A 6 10.66 10.36 16.56
C GLY A 6 10.93 10.95 15.17
N TYR A 7 11.04 10.13 14.12
CA TYR A 7 11.18 10.60 12.75
C TYR A 7 9.82 11.08 12.23
N ARG A 8 9.82 12.26 11.60
CA ARG A 8 8.61 12.85 11.02
C ARG A 8 8.49 12.55 9.54
N HIS A 9 7.28 12.27 9.12
CA HIS A 9 6.91 12.10 7.73
C HIS A 9 7.28 13.36 6.95
N PHE A 10 8.08 13.23 5.89
CA PHE A 10 8.64 14.38 5.17
C PHE A 10 7.57 15.32 4.59
N VAL A 11 6.44 14.76 4.13
CA VAL A 11 5.31 15.51 3.56
C VAL A 11 4.28 15.92 4.63
N LEU A 12 3.70 14.95 5.34
CA LEU A 12 2.61 15.15 6.30
C LEU A 12 3.05 15.78 7.63
N GLY A 13 4.35 15.74 7.96
CA GLY A 13 4.91 16.34 9.18
C GLY A 13 4.56 15.62 10.49
N THR A 14 3.76 14.57 10.44
CA THR A 14 3.36 13.68 11.55
C THR A 14 4.47 12.68 11.89
N GLU A 15 4.40 12.04 13.06
CA GLU A 15 5.33 10.97 13.43
C GLU A 15 5.05 9.69 12.61
N LEU A 16 6.10 9.02 12.12
CA LEU A 16 5.96 7.86 11.24
C LEU A 16 5.36 6.63 11.94
N ASP A 17 5.67 6.43 13.21
CA ASP A 17 5.29 5.26 13.99
C ASP A 17 4.02 5.44 14.83
N ALA A 18 3.60 6.68 15.07
CA ALA A 18 2.39 6.99 15.81
C ALA A 18 1.14 6.40 15.13
N VAL A 19 0.28 5.76 15.93
CA VAL A 19 -1.08 5.37 15.57
C VAL A 19 -2.01 6.07 16.56
N PRO A 20 -2.57 7.24 16.21
CA PRO A 20 -3.46 7.95 17.11
C PRO A 20 -4.70 7.12 17.43
N GLU A 21 -5.36 7.44 18.55
CA GLU A 21 -6.60 6.75 18.94
C GLU A 21 -7.66 6.85 17.82
N GLY A 22 -8.41 5.76 17.61
CA GLY A 22 -9.41 5.64 16.55
C GLY A 22 -8.85 5.42 15.14
N HIS A 23 -7.54 5.53 14.93
CA HIS A 23 -6.92 5.27 13.63
C HIS A 23 -6.68 3.78 13.41
N LYS A 24 -6.63 3.39 12.13
CA LYS A 24 -6.36 2.01 11.71
C LYS A 24 -5.08 1.93 10.89
N VAL A 25 -4.54 0.71 10.79
CA VAL A 25 -3.36 0.39 10.00
C VAL A 25 -3.74 -0.50 8.83
N ALA A 26 -3.18 -0.22 7.66
CA ALA A 26 -3.18 -1.11 6.50
C ALA A 26 -1.72 -1.35 6.05
N VAL A 27 -1.42 -2.59 5.63
CA VAL A 27 -0.11 -2.95 5.09
C VAL A 27 -0.30 -3.70 3.78
N PHE A 28 0.34 -3.24 2.72
CA PHE A 28 0.30 -3.87 1.41
C PHE A 28 1.64 -3.77 0.70
N ALA A 29 1.81 -4.53 -0.37
CA ALA A 29 2.99 -4.62 -1.22
C ALA A 29 2.53 -4.71 -2.68
N ASN A 30 3.09 -3.89 -3.56
CA ASN A 30 2.65 -3.82 -4.96
C ASN A 30 3.77 -3.38 -5.91
N GLY A 31 4.99 -3.85 -5.66
CA GLY A 31 6.21 -3.51 -6.41
C GLY A 31 7.09 -2.51 -5.67
N CYS A 32 7.81 -1.66 -6.41
CA CYS A 32 8.67 -0.64 -5.80
C CYS A 32 7.86 0.28 -4.88
N PHE A 33 8.18 0.26 -3.59
CA PHE A 33 7.41 0.96 -2.57
C PHE A 33 7.40 2.49 -2.69
N TRP A 34 8.31 3.12 -3.45
CA TRP A 34 8.44 4.58 -3.55
C TRP A 34 7.25 5.21 -4.26
N GLY A 35 6.85 4.64 -5.40
CA GLY A 35 5.67 5.09 -6.13
C GLY A 35 4.38 4.76 -5.38
N SER A 36 4.35 3.60 -4.75
CA SER A 36 3.21 3.11 -3.98
C SER A 36 2.90 3.98 -2.77
N GLU A 37 3.94 4.33 -2.00
CA GLU A 37 3.84 5.24 -0.86
C GLU A 37 3.33 6.62 -1.31
N LYS A 38 3.89 7.15 -2.42
CA LYS A 38 3.49 8.44 -2.99
C LYS A 38 2.02 8.51 -3.34
N GLY A 39 1.44 7.44 -3.87
CA GLY A 39 0.02 7.44 -4.19
C GLY A 39 -0.86 7.57 -2.94
N ILE A 40 -0.48 6.90 -1.85
CA ILE A 40 -1.27 6.89 -0.61
C ILE A 40 -1.15 8.21 0.15
N TRP A 41 0.05 8.73 0.40
CA TRP A 41 0.15 9.96 1.22
C TRP A 41 -0.54 11.16 0.57
N ARG A 42 -0.80 11.07 -0.75
CA ARG A 42 -1.52 12.08 -1.52
C ARG A 42 -3.04 12.03 -1.34
N PHE A 43 -3.58 11.01 -0.69
CA PHE A 43 -4.98 11.02 -0.29
C PHE A 43 -5.27 12.27 0.56
N PRO A 44 -6.52 12.74 0.60
CA PRO A 44 -6.85 14.02 1.20
C PRO A 44 -6.28 14.20 2.61
N GLY A 45 -5.65 15.35 2.81
CA GLY A 45 -4.55 15.56 3.77
C GLY A 45 -4.89 15.49 5.26
N ASP A 46 -6.12 15.13 5.60
CA ASP A 46 -6.54 14.89 6.97
C ASP A 46 -7.00 13.45 7.23
N GLY A 47 -7.05 12.59 6.20
CA GLY A 47 -7.44 11.19 6.28
C GLY A 47 -6.28 10.19 6.38
N ILE A 48 -5.09 10.55 5.89
CA ILE A 48 -3.86 9.76 6.10
C ILE A 48 -3.00 10.46 7.15
N THR A 49 -2.74 9.78 8.26
CA THR A 49 -1.86 10.29 9.32
C THR A 49 -0.41 10.14 8.91
N SER A 50 0.00 8.96 8.47
CA SER A 50 1.37 8.68 8.05
C SER A 50 1.41 7.52 7.07
N THR A 51 2.38 7.55 6.17
CA THR A 51 2.82 6.37 5.42
C THR A 51 4.27 6.08 5.76
N ALA A 52 4.65 4.81 5.67
CA ALA A 52 6.04 4.42 5.76
C ALA A 52 6.31 3.29 4.78
N VAL A 53 7.53 3.25 4.26
CA VAL A 53 8.04 2.14 3.45
C VAL A 53 8.88 1.19 4.29
N GLY A 54 8.89 -0.07 3.89
CA GLY A 54 9.65 -1.08 4.60
C GLY A 54 9.55 -2.47 3.98
N TYR A 55 9.91 -3.45 4.79
CA TYR A 55 9.97 -4.85 4.42
C TYR A 55 8.93 -5.61 5.23
N CYS A 56 8.04 -6.33 4.54
CA CYS A 56 7.00 -7.08 5.21
C CYS A 56 6.93 -8.52 4.72
N ALA A 57 6.19 -9.34 5.46
CA ALA A 57 5.83 -10.70 5.07
C ALA A 57 7.02 -11.62 4.73
N GLY A 58 8.08 -11.52 5.52
CA GLY A 58 9.27 -12.36 5.43
C GLY A 58 9.63 -12.95 6.79
N PHE A 59 10.75 -13.65 6.85
CA PHE A 59 11.15 -14.42 8.02
C PHE A 59 12.43 -13.93 8.69
N THR A 60 13.17 -12.99 8.07
CA THR A 60 14.38 -12.41 8.67
C THR A 60 14.01 -11.21 9.53
N PRO A 61 14.24 -11.21 10.85
CA PRO A 61 13.91 -10.05 11.67
C PRO A 61 14.82 -8.86 11.37
N ASN A 62 14.23 -7.66 11.24
CA ASN A 62 14.94 -6.39 10.99
C ASN A 62 15.94 -6.43 9.80
N PRO A 63 15.51 -6.83 8.59
CA PRO A 63 16.40 -6.94 7.43
C PRO A 63 16.86 -5.54 6.96
N THR A 64 18.10 -5.41 6.51
CA THR A 64 18.52 -4.20 5.76
C THR A 64 17.98 -4.23 4.32
N TYR A 65 18.04 -3.10 3.62
CA TYR A 65 17.73 -3.04 2.19
C TYR A 65 18.52 -4.08 1.39
N GLU A 66 19.83 -4.20 1.60
CA GLU A 66 20.66 -5.16 0.88
C GLU A 66 20.25 -6.61 1.16
N GLU A 67 19.86 -6.91 2.40
CA GLU A 67 19.35 -8.24 2.76
C GLU A 67 18.00 -8.51 2.11
N ALA A 68 17.07 -7.55 2.14
CA ALA A 68 15.77 -7.66 1.49
C ALA A 68 15.91 -7.84 -0.03
N CYS A 69 16.77 -7.05 -0.68
CA CYS A 69 17.05 -7.15 -2.12
C CYS A 69 17.74 -8.45 -2.52
N SER A 70 18.36 -9.18 -1.59
CA SER A 70 18.98 -10.48 -1.90
C SER A 70 17.96 -11.57 -2.23
N GLY A 71 16.68 -11.37 -1.89
CA GLY A 71 15.60 -12.36 -2.01
C GLY A 71 15.66 -13.49 -0.96
N ARG A 72 16.68 -13.49 -0.07
CA ARG A 72 16.92 -14.57 0.90
C ARG A 72 16.14 -14.41 2.21
N THR A 73 15.46 -13.29 2.41
CA THR A 73 14.74 -12.97 3.65
C THR A 73 13.25 -13.29 3.57
N GLY A 74 12.75 -13.61 2.38
CA GLY A 74 11.32 -13.80 2.10
C GLY A 74 10.50 -12.51 2.07
N HIS A 75 11.08 -11.37 2.45
CA HIS A 75 10.37 -10.10 2.50
C HIS A 75 9.95 -9.59 1.13
N THR A 76 8.93 -8.74 1.14
CA THR A 76 8.58 -7.84 0.05
C THR A 76 8.67 -6.40 0.47
N GLU A 77 8.99 -5.52 -0.48
CA GLU A 77 8.82 -4.08 -0.32
C GLU A 77 7.33 -3.80 -0.11
N GLY A 78 7.02 -3.13 0.98
CA GLY A 78 5.66 -2.81 1.39
C GLY A 78 5.51 -1.36 1.81
N VAL A 79 4.25 -0.96 1.93
CA VAL A 79 3.79 0.32 2.45
C VAL A 79 2.89 0.05 3.64
N ARG A 80 3.20 0.71 4.77
CA ARG A 80 2.34 0.80 5.94
C ARG A 80 1.63 2.13 5.91
N VAL A 81 0.33 2.11 6.15
CA VAL A 81 -0.56 3.27 6.12
C VAL A 81 -1.27 3.39 7.44
N VAL A 82 -1.17 4.54 8.10
CA VAL A 82 -1.99 4.91 9.25
C VAL A 82 -3.03 5.91 8.77
N TYR A 83 -4.30 5.59 8.97
CA TYR A 83 -5.42 6.37 8.42
C TYR A 83 -6.57 6.53 9.43
N ASP A 84 -7.31 7.62 9.27
CA ASP A 84 -8.56 7.89 9.99
C ASP A 84 -9.74 7.24 9.23
N PRO A 85 -10.34 6.15 9.74
CA PRO A 85 -11.44 5.46 9.08
C PRO A 85 -12.70 6.33 8.92
N ALA A 86 -12.81 7.47 9.62
CA ALA A 86 -13.91 8.41 9.44
C ALA A 86 -13.79 9.22 8.13
N LYS A 87 -12.59 9.30 7.55
CA LYS A 87 -12.27 10.19 6.41
C LYS A 87 -11.79 9.44 5.17
N VAL A 88 -11.05 8.36 5.36
CA VAL A 88 -10.59 7.44 4.31
C VAL A 88 -10.97 6.05 4.75
N SER A 89 -11.71 5.30 3.92
CA SER A 89 -12.03 3.92 4.27
C SER A 89 -10.92 2.96 3.86
N PHE A 90 -10.95 1.76 4.45
CA PHE A 90 -10.11 0.65 3.99
C PHE A 90 -10.37 0.31 2.51
N VAL A 91 -11.60 0.50 2.04
CA VAL A 91 -11.99 0.26 0.65
C VAL A 91 -11.38 1.29 -0.30
N ASP A 92 -11.22 2.55 0.12
CA ASP A 92 -10.48 3.55 -0.66
C ASP A 92 -9.02 3.09 -0.88
N ILE A 93 -8.39 2.56 0.17
CA ILE A 93 -7.03 2.01 0.09
C ILE A 93 -6.98 0.78 -0.83
N LEU A 94 -7.96 -0.13 -0.73
CA LEU A 94 -8.07 -1.30 -1.62
C LEU A 94 -8.24 -0.90 -3.08
N ARG A 95 -9.11 0.07 -3.38
CA ARG A 95 -9.34 0.57 -4.75
C ARG A 95 -8.04 1.07 -5.35
N TRP A 96 -7.31 1.91 -4.62
CA TRP A 96 -5.98 2.34 -5.06
C TRP A 96 -5.06 1.13 -5.24
N PHE A 97 -4.89 0.29 -4.22
CA PHE A 97 -4.03 -0.90 -4.32
C PHE A 97 -4.26 -1.71 -5.61
N TRP A 98 -5.51 -2.06 -5.92
CA TRP A 98 -5.86 -2.85 -7.12
C TRP A 98 -5.56 -2.11 -8.42
N GLU A 99 -5.94 -0.83 -8.51
CA GLU A 99 -5.74 -0.01 -9.71
C GLU A 99 -4.26 0.41 -9.91
N ALA A 100 -3.41 0.13 -8.92
CA ALA A 100 -2.03 0.62 -8.86
C ALA A 100 -1.00 -0.07 -9.71
N HIS A 101 -1.18 -1.35 -9.93
CA HIS A 101 -0.10 -2.21 -10.32
C HIS A 101 -0.68 -3.34 -11.16
N ASP A 102 0.18 -4.25 -11.59
CA ASP A 102 -0.25 -5.52 -12.15
C ASP A 102 -0.30 -6.57 -11.03
N PRO A 103 -1.47 -6.89 -10.46
CA PRO A 103 -1.58 -7.90 -9.40
C PRO A 103 -1.40 -9.35 -9.91
N CYS A 104 -1.20 -9.55 -11.21
CA CYS A 104 -1.02 -10.86 -11.84
C CYS A 104 0.46 -11.19 -12.12
N SER A 105 1.40 -10.34 -11.68
CA SER A 105 2.83 -10.44 -12.05
C SER A 105 3.65 -11.48 -11.27
N GLY A 106 3.05 -12.19 -10.31
CA GLY A 106 3.73 -13.19 -9.49
C GLY A 106 4.84 -12.58 -8.64
N MET A 107 6.04 -13.16 -8.73
CA MET A 107 7.24 -12.72 -7.99
C MET A 107 7.94 -11.56 -8.70
N GLY A 108 7.23 -10.45 -8.87
CA GLY A 108 7.74 -9.24 -9.51
C GLY A 108 6.67 -8.22 -9.82
N GLN A 109 7.11 -7.05 -10.26
CA GLN A 109 6.27 -5.97 -10.77
C GLN A 109 6.97 -5.21 -11.90
N GLY A 110 6.38 -5.17 -13.09
CA GLY A 110 6.98 -4.50 -14.24
C GLY A 110 8.38 -5.03 -14.58
N ASN A 111 9.39 -4.16 -14.53
CA ASN A 111 10.79 -4.55 -14.75
C ASN A 111 11.50 -5.04 -13.48
N ASP A 112 10.90 -4.84 -12.31
CA ASP A 112 11.44 -5.31 -11.04
C ASP A 112 11.04 -6.78 -10.83
N ARG A 113 12.03 -7.66 -10.72
CA ARG A 113 11.82 -9.12 -10.65
C ARG A 113 12.46 -9.68 -9.39
N GLY A 114 11.71 -10.52 -8.69
CA GLY A 114 12.09 -11.10 -7.40
C GLY A 114 10.93 -11.12 -6.42
N THR A 115 11.00 -12.00 -5.42
CA THR A 115 10.00 -12.14 -4.36
C THR A 115 9.79 -10.86 -3.57
N GLN A 116 10.78 -9.96 -3.59
CA GLN A 116 10.74 -8.67 -2.93
C GLN A 116 9.84 -7.62 -3.58
N TYR A 117 9.29 -7.93 -4.77
CA TYR A 117 8.42 -7.03 -5.52
C TYR A 117 7.04 -7.65 -5.81
N ARG A 118 6.67 -8.69 -5.06
CA ARG A 118 5.39 -9.38 -5.25
C ARG A 118 4.22 -8.49 -4.82
N SER A 119 3.04 -8.82 -5.33
CA SER A 119 1.79 -8.25 -4.83
C SER A 119 1.37 -8.93 -3.53
N GLY A 120 0.97 -8.16 -2.52
CA GLY A 120 0.50 -8.67 -1.23
C GLY A 120 -0.37 -7.66 -0.48
N PHE A 121 -1.35 -8.15 0.27
CA PHE A 121 -2.16 -7.34 1.19
C PHE A 121 -2.40 -8.12 2.48
N TYR A 122 -2.07 -7.49 3.61
CA TYR A 122 -2.00 -8.16 4.90
C TYR A 122 -3.06 -7.63 5.85
N TYR A 123 -3.84 -8.53 6.45
CA TYR A 123 -4.97 -8.17 7.31
C TYR A 123 -4.65 -8.32 8.80
N PHE A 124 -5.30 -7.48 9.61
CA PHE A 124 -5.20 -7.48 11.06
C PHE A 124 -6.46 -8.02 11.76
N ASP A 125 -7.57 -8.12 11.02
CA ASP A 125 -8.85 -8.61 11.51
C ASP A 125 -9.66 -9.30 10.39
N ASP A 126 -10.76 -9.96 10.77
CA ASP A 126 -11.61 -10.72 9.85
C ASP A 126 -12.37 -9.83 8.86
N ASP A 127 -12.71 -8.58 9.24
CA ASP A 127 -13.36 -7.63 8.34
C ASP A 127 -12.43 -7.27 7.18
N GLN A 128 -11.18 -6.93 7.48
CA GLN A 128 -10.15 -6.66 6.48
C GLN A 128 -9.93 -7.85 5.57
N LYS A 129 -9.85 -9.07 6.13
CA LYS A 129 -9.72 -10.30 5.34
C LYS A 129 -10.87 -10.43 4.34
N ALA A 130 -12.11 -10.32 4.80
CA ALA A 130 -13.29 -10.45 3.95
C ALA A 130 -13.32 -9.39 2.84
N LEU A 131 -12.93 -8.14 3.15
CA LEU A 131 -12.85 -7.06 2.16
C LEU A 131 -11.73 -7.28 1.13
N ILE A 132 -10.56 -7.75 1.55
CA ILE A 132 -9.44 -8.08 0.63
C ILE A 132 -9.87 -9.21 -0.31
N GLU A 133 -10.40 -10.30 0.22
CA GLU A 133 -10.81 -11.46 -0.59
C GLU A 133 -11.94 -11.11 -1.56
N ALA A 134 -12.94 -10.34 -1.12
CA ALA A 134 -14.05 -9.92 -1.97
C ALA A 134 -13.61 -8.95 -3.07
N SER A 135 -12.80 -7.94 -2.73
CA SER A 135 -12.27 -6.99 -3.71
C SER A 135 -11.29 -7.66 -4.69
N MET A 136 -10.48 -8.61 -4.24
CA MET A 136 -9.62 -9.44 -5.10
C MET A 136 -10.45 -10.18 -6.13
N LYS A 137 -11.52 -10.87 -5.71
CA LYS A 137 -12.41 -11.59 -6.62
C LYS A 137 -13.10 -10.64 -7.62
N ALA A 138 -13.54 -9.47 -7.15
CA ALA A 138 -14.15 -8.46 -7.99
C ALA A 138 -13.17 -7.92 -9.04
N TYR A 139 -11.92 -7.66 -8.65
CA TYR A 139 -10.89 -7.17 -9.56
C TYR A 139 -10.41 -8.25 -10.53
N GLU A 140 -10.26 -9.50 -10.08
CA GLU A 140 -9.93 -10.64 -10.93
C GLU A 140 -10.95 -10.82 -12.06
N ALA A 141 -12.25 -10.65 -11.75
CA ALA A 141 -13.32 -10.67 -12.75
C ALA A 141 -13.21 -9.52 -13.77
N GLN A 142 -12.81 -8.32 -13.34
CA GLN A 142 -12.58 -7.17 -14.24
C GLN A 142 -11.33 -7.37 -15.12
N LEU A 143 -10.27 -7.98 -14.59
CA LEU A 143 -9.05 -8.27 -15.32
C LEU A 143 -9.19 -9.46 -16.29
N GLY A 144 -10.07 -10.40 -16.00
CA GLY A 144 -10.28 -11.61 -16.80
C GLY A 144 -9.11 -12.60 -16.78
N ARG A 145 -8.24 -12.52 -15.76
CA ARG A 145 -7.07 -13.40 -15.58
C ARG A 145 -6.70 -13.50 -14.09
N PRO A 146 -6.09 -14.61 -13.64
CA PRO A 146 -5.87 -14.87 -12.22
C PRO A 146 -4.94 -13.86 -11.55
N ILE A 147 -5.32 -13.44 -10.34
CA ILE A 147 -4.52 -12.58 -9.47
C ILE A 147 -3.53 -13.43 -8.67
N THR A 148 -2.33 -12.89 -8.44
CA THR A 148 -1.23 -13.53 -7.71
C THR A 148 -0.93 -12.88 -6.36
N THR A 149 -1.77 -11.93 -5.93
CA THR A 149 -1.64 -11.21 -4.67
C THR A 149 -1.67 -12.17 -3.47
N GLU A 150 -0.64 -12.08 -2.64
CA GLU A 150 -0.59 -12.77 -1.35
C GLU A 150 -1.57 -12.15 -0.37
N VAL A 151 -2.45 -12.95 0.22
CA VAL A 151 -3.38 -12.52 1.28
C VAL A 151 -3.08 -13.34 2.52
N ALA A 152 -2.52 -12.70 3.55
CA ALA A 152 -2.06 -13.37 4.77
C ALA A 152 -2.37 -12.54 6.02
N ALA A 153 -2.50 -13.21 7.17
CA ALA A 153 -2.74 -12.51 8.43
C ALA A 153 -1.44 -11.88 8.92
N ALA A 154 -1.51 -10.69 9.52
CA ALA A 154 -0.36 -10.08 10.18
C ALA A 154 0.21 -10.99 11.28
N SER A 155 -0.67 -11.71 11.99
CA SER A 155 -0.30 -12.65 13.06
C SER A 155 0.49 -13.87 12.60
N ASP A 156 0.43 -14.23 11.30
CA ASP A 156 1.21 -15.35 10.75
C ASP A 156 2.72 -15.09 10.87
N TYR A 157 3.11 -13.82 10.99
CA TYR A 157 4.49 -13.35 11.07
C TYR A 157 4.95 -13.00 12.49
N ASP A 158 4.10 -13.15 13.52
CA ASP A 158 4.48 -12.85 14.91
C ASP A 158 5.68 -13.69 15.36
N GLN A 159 5.76 -14.93 14.91
CA GLN A 159 6.90 -15.83 15.13
C GLN A 159 8.23 -15.33 14.55
N TYR A 160 8.20 -14.39 13.60
CA TYR A 160 9.37 -13.78 12.96
C TYR A 160 9.67 -12.37 13.46
N GLY A 161 9.00 -11.93 14.54
CA GLY A 161 9.13 -10.56 15.07
C GLY A 161 8.09 -9.58 14.51
N GLY A 162 7.06 -10.09 13.82
CA GLY A 162 5.93 -9.33 13.31
C GLY A 162 5.94 -9.18 11.78
N LEU A 163 4.80 -8.76 11.24
CA LEU A 163 4.58 -8.55 9.81
C LEU A 163 5.50 -7.50 9.18
N TRP A 164 5.87 -6.45 9.94
CA TRP A 164 6.38 -5.19 9.39
C TRP A 164 7.71 -4.77 10.01
N PHE A 165 8.68 -4.47 9.14
CA PHE A 165 9.94 -3.81 9.50
C PHE A 165 10.11 -2.53 8.68
N TYR A 166 10.31 -1.40 9.34
CA TYR A 166 10.59 -0.14 8.66
C TYR A 166 11.86 -0.23 7.81
N GLY A 167 11.81 0.35 6.61
CA GLY A 167 12.99 0.60 5.80
C GLY A 167 13.77 1.81 6.32
N GLU A 168 14.99 1.95 5.83
CA GLU A 168 15.91 3.02 6.24
C GLU A 168 15.33 4.42 5.95
N GLN A 169 15.77 5.41 6.74
CA GLN A 169 15.27 6.79 6.65
C GLN A 169 15.35 7.38 5.24
N TYR A 170 16.36 7.01 4.44
CA TYR A 170 16.53 7.55 3.10
C TYR A 170 15.42 7.07 2.14
N HIS A 171 14.82 5.90 2.37
CA HIS A 171 13.69 5.40 1.58
C HIS A 171 12.36 6.07 1.94
N GLN A 172 12.18 6.51 3.19
CA GLN A 172 10.93 7.13 3.65
C GLN A 172 10.61 8.38 2.82
N GLN A 173 9.43 8.42 2.17
CA GLN A 173 9.00 9.52 1.30
C GLN A 173 10.05 9.91 0.24
N TYR A 174 10.77 8.91 -0.30
CA TYR A 174 11.90 9.12 -1.22
C TYR A 174 11.57 10.08 -2.36
N LEU A 175 10.44 9.90 -3.05
CA LEU A 175 10.05 10.73 -4.21
C LEU A 175 9.68 12.18 -3.86
N ALA A 176 9.48 12.50 -2.57
CA ALA A 176 9.23 13.88 -2.14
C ALA A 176 10.53 14.64 -1.82
N LYS A 177 11.63 13.93 -1.60
CA LYS A 177 12.90 14.53 -1.20
C LYS A 177 13.64 15.17 -2.40
N PRO A 178 14.37 16.27 -2.18
CA PRO A 178 15.21 16.89 -3.21
C PRO A 178 16.24 15.90 -3.78
N GLY A 179 16.44 15.91 -5.10
CA GLY A 179 17.43 15.06 -5.77
C GLY A 179 17.04 13.58 -5.92
N SER A 180 15.80 13.21 -5.55
CA SER A 180 15.27 11.86 -5.79
C SER A 180 15.19 11.53 -7.28
N ARG A 181 15.39 10.25 -7.61
CA ARG A 181 15.18 9.74 -8.97
C ARG A 181 13.69 9.41 -9.13
N PRO A 182 12.99 9.97 -10.14
CA PRO A 182 11.61 9.59 -10.43
C PRO A 182 11.59 8.13 -10.91
N TYR A 183 11.25 7.22 -10.01
CA TYR A 183 11.21 5.78 -10.28
C TYR A 183 9.93 5.15 -9.75
N CYS A 184 9.34 4.29 -10.57
CA CYS A 184 8.18 3.48 -10.25
C CYS A 184 8.15 2.30 -11.21
N SER A 185 8.09 1.09 -10.67
CA SER A 185 7.87 -0.13 -11.45
C SER A 185 6.41 -0.51 -11.59
N ALA A 186 5.51 0.21 -10.92
CA ALA A 186 4.09 -0.09 -10.95
C ALA A 186 3.57 -0.07 -12.40
N GLN A 187 2.80 -1.10 -12.75
CA GLN A 187 2.14 -1.24 -14.04
C GLN A 187 0.61 -1.18 -13.87
N PRO A 188 0.00 -0.01 -13.60
CA PRO A 188 -1.45 0.12 -13.57
C PRO A 188 -2.09 -0.48 -14.82
N GLN A 189 -3.06 -1.38 -14.65
CA GLN A 189 -3.71 -2.06 -15.77
C GLN A 189 -4.72 -1.16 -16.50
N GLY A 190 -5.07 -0.01 -15.93
CA GLY A 190 -6.11 0.89 -16.47
C GLY A 190 -7.49 0.24 -16.48
N VAL A 191 -7.73 -0.65 -15.51
CA VAL A 191 -8.99 -1.33 -15.23
C VAL A 191 -9.42 -0.89 -13.85
N ASP A 192 -10.67 -0.46 -13.72
CA ASP A 192 -11.21 0.06 -12.46
C ASP A 192 -11.73 -1.11 -11.60
N LEU A 193 -11.63 -0.98 -10.28
CA LEU A 193 -12.33 -1.89 -9.37
C LEU A 193 -13.84 -1.69 -9.54
N ALA A 194 -14.59 -2.80 -9.53
CA ALA A 194 -16.05 -2.73 -9.61
C ALA A 194 -16.64 -1.89 -8.46
N PRO A 195 -17.81 -1.23 -8.63
CA PRO A 195 -18.44 -0.45 -7.57
C PRO A 195 -18.61 -1.26 -6.28
N PHE A 196 -18.37 -0.64 -5.13
CA PHE A 196 -18.32 -1.34 -3.83
C PHE A 196 -19.58 -2.18 -3.56
N GLU A 197 -20.76 -1.66 -3.92
CA GLU A 197 -22.06 -2.31 -3.73
C GLU A 197 -22.17 -3.64 -4.47
N SER A 198 -21.36 -3.85 -5.52
CA SER A 198 -21.38 -5.10 -6.29
C SER A 198 -20.59 -6.24 -5.64
N TRP A 199 -19.71 -5.95 -4.68
CA TRP A 199 -18.85 -6.95 -4.05
C TRP A 199 -18.76 -6.84 -2.51
N CYS A 200 -19.37 -5.82 -1.90
CA CYS A 200 -19.41 -5.62 -0.46
C CYS A 200 -19.84 -6.91 0.27
N PRO A 201 -19.00 -7.45 1.17
CA PRO A 201 -19.43 -8.54 2.04
C PRO A 201 -20.62 -8.10 2.91
N PRO A 202 -21.62 -8.97 3.14
CA PRO A 202 -22.75 -8.64 4.01
C PRO A 202 -22.30 -8.22 5.42
N GLY A 203 -22.82 -7.11 5.93
CA GLY A 203 -22.48 -6.60 7.27
C GLY A 203 -21.25 -5.70 7.32
N LEU A 204 -20.55 -5.49 6.19
CA LEU A 204 -19.39 -4.59 6.09
C LEU A 204 -19.70 -3.29 5.34
N GLU A 205 -20.96 -2.91 5.23
CA GLU A 205 -21.40 -1.70 4.53
C GLU A 205 -20.82 -0.42 5.15
N SER A 206 -20.45 -0.45 6.44
CA SER A 206 -19.77 0.66 7.12
C SER A 206 -18.40 1.01 6.53
N TYR A 207 -17.78 0.09 5.78
CA TYR A 207 -16.50 0.30 5.09
C TYR A 207 -16.64 0.98 3.73
N ALA A 208 -17.85 1.42 3.34
CA ALA A 208 -18.08 2.10 2.08
C ALA A 208 -17.04 3.22 1.80
N PRO A 209 -16.63 3.40 0.53
CA PRO A 209 -15.71 4.46 0.11
C PRO A 209 -16.07 5.82 0.70
N LYS A 210 -15.08 6.55 1.20
CA LYS A 210 -15.24 7.94 1.68
C LYS A 210 -14.79 8.94 0.63
N LEU A 211 -13.85 8.55 -0.23
CA LEU A 211 -13.36 9.42 -1.29
C LEU A 211 -14.38 9.46 -2.44
N PRO A 212 -14.80 10.67 -2.88
CA PRO A 212 -15.82 10.81 -3.93
C PRO A 212 -15.27 10.37 -5.29
N GLU A 213 -16.15 9.96 -6.22
CA GLU A 213 -15.72 9.60 -7.58
C GLU A 213 -14.95 10.74 -8.29
N ALA A 214 -15.25 12.00 -8.00
CA ALA A 214 -14.50 13.14 -8.54
C ALA A 214 -13.00 13.11 -8.15
N PHE A 215 -12.67 12.61 -6.94
CA PHE A 215 -11.29 12.39 -6.53
C PHE A 215 -10.65 11.31 -7.42
N TRP A 216 -11.34 10.19 -7.62
CA TRP A 216 -10.85 9.08 -8.44
C TRP A 216 -10.70 9.47 -9.92
N ASP A 217 -11.65 10.18 -10.51
CA ASP A 217 -11.55 10.66 -11.90
C ASP A 217 -10.30 11.52 -12.12
N ALA A 218 -9.98 12.39 -11.16
CA ALA A 218 -8.84 13.30 -11.23
C ALA A 218 -7.50 12.65 -10.85
N HIS A 219 -7.50 11.73 -9.88
CA HIS A 219 -6.28 11.29 -9.20
C HIS A 219 -6.05 9.78 -9.22
N LYS A 220 -6.98 8.99 -9.78
CA LYS A 220 -6.78 7.56 -9.87
C LYS A 220 -5.58 7.22 -10.75
N PRO A 221 -4.97 6.05 -10.53
CA PRO A 221 -3.71 5.78 -11.21
C PRO A 221 -3.95 5.27 -12.62
N ARG A 222 -3.06 5.70 -13.52
CA ARG A 222 -3.21 5.53 -14.95
C ARG A 222 -2.03 4.75 -15.51
N LYS A 223 -2.26 4.07 -16.64
CA LYS A 223 -1.21 3.39 -17.40
C LYS A 223 0.01 4.31 -17.55
N GLY A 224 1.21 3.78 -17.33
CA GLY A 224 2.47 4.53 -17.36
C GLY A 224 2.92 5.14 -16.02
N CYS A 225 2.33 4.70 -14.89
CA CYS A 225 2.64 5.16 -13.53
C CYS A 225 2.63 6.70 -13.37
N SER A 226 1.44 7.30 -13.52
CA SER A 226 1.23 8.75 -13.37
C SER A 226 1.63 9.32 -12.01
N VAL A 227 1.70 8.48 -10.96
CA VAL A 227 1.96 8.88 -9.57
C VAL A 227 3.32 9.56 -9.40
N VAL A 228 4.35 9.12 -10.13
CA VAL A 228 5.71 9.69 -10.01
C VAL A 228 5.72 11.18 -10.37
N ASN A 229 4.98 11.54 -11.41
CA ASN A 229 4.92 12.90 -11.96
C ASN A 229 3.88 13.79 -11.27
N ALA A 230 3.10 13.26 -10.33
CA ALA A 230 2.12 14.04 -9.61
C ALA A 230 2.78 14.97 -8.57
N PRO A 231 2.12 16.05 -8.13
CA PRO A 231 2.58 16.86 -7.00
C PRO A 231 2.83 16.02 -5.75
N ASN A 232 3.70 16.48 -4.86
CA ASN A 232 4.04 15.72 -3.65
C ASN A 232 3.00 15.92 -2.54
N GLU A 233 2.28 17.04 -2.57
CA GLU A 233 1.35 17.44 -1.54
C GLU A 233 0.08 16.56 -1.55
N PRO A 234 -0.56 16.37 -0.38
CA PRO A 234 -1.90 15.83 -0.30
C PRO A 234 -2.88 16.59 -1.19
N VAL A 235 -3.80 15.86 -1.80
CA VAL A 235 -4.88 16.46 -2.57
C VAL A 235 -5.80 17.24 -1.62
N VAL A 236 -6.13 18.47 -1.98
CA VAL A 236 -7.14 19.27 -1.28
C VAL A 236 -8.48 19.01 -1.96
N MET A 237 -9.47 18.49 -1.20
CA MET A 237 -10.85 18.29 -1.67
C MET A 237 -11.70 19.54 -1.45
#